data_AF-A0A8T3R1Y4-F1
#
_entry.id   AF-A0A8T3R1Y4-F1
#
_cell.length_a   1.000
_cell.length_b   1.000
_cell.length_c   1.000
_cell.angle_alpha   90.00
_cell.angle_beta   90.00
_cell.angle_gamma   90.00
#
_symmetry.space_group_name_H-M   'P 1'
#
loop_
_entity.id
_entity.type
_entity.pdbx_description
1 polymer ?
#
loop_
_entity_poly.entity_id
_entity_poly.type
_entity_poly.pdbx_seq_one_letter_code
_entity_poly.pdbx_strand_id
1 'polypeptide(L)'
;MAILIWHEIVNDTLGGVPVVVTFCPLCNTALVFERTLDGTVHDFGTTGNLRFSDLVMYDRQTESWWQQVTGEAIVGTLTGKKLTFLAAQIVSLADFAAAYPDGDVLSRDTGNERDYGRNPYPGYDNANERPFLLSGEIDGRLAPKERVLTIDRGGSTIAIPLAALEAAGVIEIATAPEPVVVFWAPGTASALDAASIDAGRDAGATGVFVPIADGQRLTFARTGGRDGAITDAETGSTWAVTGQATSGSLAGSQLDPVAHGDHFWFAWAAFQPETEIWSAP
;
A
#
# COMPACT_ATOMS: atom_id res chain seq x y z
N MET A 1 -0.16 -5.79 -10.13
CA MET A 1 1.12 -5.06 -10.38
C MET A 1 1.70 -5.18 -11.79
N ALA A 2 1.15 -6.03 -12.67
CA ALA A 2 1.73 -6.29 -14.00
C ALA A 2 1.97 -5.05 -14.89
N ILE A 3 1.10 -4.03 -14.81
CA ILE A 3 1.25 -2.78 -15.58
C ILE A 3 2.16 -1.80 -14.83
N LEU A 4 1.87 -1.56 -13.55
CA LEU A 4 2.53 -0.54 -12.73
C LEU A 4 4.04 -0.76 -12.54
N ILE A 5 4.53 -2.00 -12.60
CA ILE A 5 5.97 -2.28 -12.54
C ILE A 5 6.74 -1.74 -13.75
N TRP A 6 6.05 -1.54 -14.88
CA TRP A 6 6.59 -0.95 -16.10
C TRP A 6 6.17 0.51 -16.29
N HIS A 7 5.01 0.88 -15.74
CA HIS A 7 4.39 2.19 -15.83
C HIS A 7 4.09 2.70 -14.42
N GLU A 8 5.11 3.23 -13.76
CA GLU A 8 5.09 3.53 -12.32
C GLU A 8 4.02 4.56 -11.90
N ILE A 9 3.41 5.28 -12.85
CA ILE A 9 2.38 6.31 -12.58
C ILE A 9 1.21 6.17 -13.56
N VAL A 10 -0.01 6.18 -13.02
CA VAL A 10 -1.27 6.27 -13.77
C VAL A 10 -2.05 7.48 -13.26
N ASN A 11 -2.39 8.40 -14.16
CA ASN A 11 -3.30 9.50 -13.86
C ASN A 11 -4.69 9.11 -14.36
N ASP A 12 -5.68 9.12 -13.47
CA ASP A 12 -7.04 8.69 -13.79
C ASP A 12 -8.10 9.55 -13.08
N THR A 13 -9.37 9.20 -13.23
CA THR A 13 -10.51 9.74 -12.50
C THR A 13 -11.45 8.59 -12.11
N LEU A 14 -11.51 8.29 -10.81
CA LEU A 14 -12.33 7.19 -10.28
C LEU A 14 -13.45 7.77 -9.40
N GLY A 15 -14.70 7.40 -9.68
CA GLY A 15 -15.85 7.93 -8.93
C GLY A 15 -15.97 9.46 -8.98
N GLY A 16 -15.43 10.11 -10.02
CA GLY A 16 -15.36 11.57 -10.14
C GLY A 16 -14.19 12.24 -9.41
N VAL A 17 -13.36 11.49 -8.70
CA VAL A 17 -12.17 12.00 -8.01
C VAL A 17 -10.95 11.84 -8.93
N PRO A 18 -10.23 12.92 -9.29
CA PRO A 18 -8.97 12.81 -9.99
C PRO A 18 -7.91 12.17 -9.09
N VAL A 19 -7.36 11.04 -9.52
CA VAL A 19 -6.39 10.27 -8.75
C VAL A 19 -5.10 10.06 -9.53
N VAL A 20 -3.98 9.98 -8.80
CA VAL A 20 -2.72 9.47 -9.31
C VAL A 20 -2.35 8.21 -8.53
N VAL A 21 -2.26 7.09 -9.23
CA VAL A 21 -1.81 5.80 -8.69
C VAL A 21 -0.33 5.64 -9.02
N THR A 22 0.47 5.32 -8.02
CA THR A 22 1.93 5.23 -8.16
C THR A 22 2.45 3.91 -7.61
N PHE A 23 3.49 3.38 -8.23
CA PHE A 23 4.20 2.21 -7.72
C PHE A 23 5.70 2.36 -7.94
N CYS A 24 6.47 2.39 -6.85
CA CYS A 24 7.93 2.30 -6.90
C CYS A 24 8.35 0.84 -6.66
N PRO A 25 8.81 0.09 -7.70
CA PRO A 25 9.23 -1.30 -7.54
C PRO A 25 10.48 -1.45 -6.68
N LEU A 26 11.35 -0.43 -6.63
CA LEU A 26 12.56 -0.48 -5.82
C LEU A 26 12.26 -0.35 -4.32
N CYS A 27 11.09 0.17 -3.95
CA CYS A 27 10.65 0.41 -2.58
C CYS A 27 9.46 -0.48 -2.18
N ASN A 28 8.95 -1.32 -3.09
CA ASN A 28 7.68 -2.03 -2.98
C ASN A 28 6.50 -1.10 -2.61
N THR A 29 6.58 0.18 -2.96
CA THR A 29 5.65 1.20 -2.43
C THR A 29 4.57 1.52 -3.46
N ALA A 30 3.33 1.11 -3.17
CA ALA A 30 2.14 1.51 -3.93
C ALA A 30 1.35 2.58 -3.15
N LEU A 31 1.17 3.75 -3.74
CA LEU A 31 0.48 4.89 -3.10
C LEU A 31 -0.47 5.54 -4.08
N VAL A 32 -1.61 6.02 -3.56
CA VAL A 32 -2.62 6.73 -4.34
C VAL A 32 -2.86 8.09 -3.72
N PHE A 33 -2.93 9.11 -4.57
CA PHE A 33 -3.19 10.47 -4.14
C PHE A 33 -4.36 11.08 -4.90
N GLU A 34 -5.11 11.95 -4.24
CA GLU A 34 -5.92 12.93 -4.96
C GLU A 34 -4.96 13.92 -5.63
N ARG A 35 -5.14 14.14 -6.93
CA ARG A 35 -4.26 15.01 -7.73
C ARG A 35 -4.82 16.40 -7.97
N THR A 36 -5.86 16.78 -7.23
CA THR A 36 -6.38 18.15 -7.19
C THR A 36 -5.68 18.92 -6.09
N LEU A 37 -4.97 19.99 -6.43
CA LEU A 37 -4.31 20.86 -5.48
C LEU A 37 -4.68 22.31 -5.78
N ASP A 38 -5.14 23.05 -4.77
CA ASP A 38 -5.54 24.45 -4.88
C ASP A 38 -6.50 24.72 -6.07
N GLY A 39 -7.40 23.76 -6.34
CA GLY A 39 -8.39 23.82 -7.43
C GLY A 39 -7.87 23.43 -8.82
N THR A 40 -6.59 23.06 -8.94
CA THR A 40 -5.98 22.60 -10.20
C THR A 40 -5.79 21.10 -10.18
N VAL A 41 -6.19 20.43 -11.25
CA VAL A 41 -5.91 19.00 -11.45
C VAL A 41 -4.51 18.87 -12.08
N HIS A 42 -3.61 18.18 -11.39
CA HIS A 42 -2.25 17.94 -11.85
C HIS A 42 -2.09 16.58 -12.53
N ASP A 43 -1.22 16.49 -13.54
CA ASP A 43 -0.85 15.25 -14.21
C ASP A 43 0.62 14.92 -13.96
N PHE A 44 0.87 13.76 -13.37
CA PHE A 44 2.18 13.36 -12.92
C PHE A 44 2.91 12.47 -13.92
N GLY A 45 4.24 12.59 -13.96
CA GLY A 45 5.13 11.71 -14.72
C GLY A 45 6.37 11.36 -13.90
N THR A 46 7.15 10.40 -14.38
CA THR A 46 8.39 9.99 -13.73
C THR A 46 9.53 10.89 -14.19
N THR A 47 10.37 11.36 -13.26
CA THR A 47 11.56 12.16 -13.63
C THR A 47 12.72 11.31 -14.15
N GLY A 48 12.70 10.00 -13.84
CA GLY A 48 13.86 9.11 -13.99
C GLY A 48 14.91 9.27 -12.89
N ASN A 49 14.73 10.20 -11.94
CA ASN A 49 15.58 10.36 -10.78
C ASN A 49 15.02 9.62 -9.56
N LEU A 50 15.92 9.25 -8.66
CA LEU A 50 15.60 8.58 -7.41
C LEU A 50 16.19 9.37 -6.22
N ARG A 51 15.47 9.38 -5.10
CA ARG A 51 15.98 9.87 -3.81
C ARG A 51 15.77 8.78 -2.77
N PHE A 52 16.86 8.27 -2.20
CA PHE A 52 16.83 7.08 -1.34
C PHE A 52 16.22 5.84 -2.02
N SER A 53 16.50 5.68 -3.32
CA SER A 53 15.85 4.72 -4.24
C SER A 53 14.35 4.91 -4.47
N ASP A 54 13.71 5.87 -3.80
CA ASP A 54 12.31 6.19 -4.01
C ASP A 54 12.11 7.07 -5.25
N LEU A 55 10.98 6.84 -5.93
CA LEU A 55 10.59 7.52 -7.15
C LEU A 55 10.43 9.03 -6.91
N VAL A 56 11.04 9.85 -7.77
CA VAL A 56 10.75 11.29 -7.86
C VAL A 56 9.83 11.54 -9.05
N MET A 57 8.65 12.06 -8.77
CA MET A 57 7.64 12.42 -9.78
C MET A 57 7.80 13.89 -10.19
N TYR A 58 7.22 14.28 -11.32
CA TYR A 58 7.01 15.69 -11.66
C TYR A 58 5.55 15.92 -12.06
N ASP A 59 5.02 17.11 -11.84
CA ASP A 59 3.74 17.53 -12.42
C ASP A 59 3.94 18.33 -13.71
N ARG A 60 3.09 18.12 -14.71
CA ARG A 60 3.20 18.78 -16.02
C ARG A 60 2.77 20.24 -16.02
N GLN A 61 1.99 20.66 -15.03
CA GLN A 61 1.40 21.99 -14.95
C GLN A 61 2.41 23.03 -14.48
N THR A 62 3.28 22.66 -13.54
CA THR A 62 4.24 23.57 -12.91
C THR A 62 5.69 23.11 -12.99
N GLU A 63 5.91 21.89 -13.50
CA GLU A 63 7.23 21.24 -13.56
C GLU A 63 7.87 21.07 -12.17
N SER A 64 7.07 21.12 -11.09
CA SER A 64 7.55 20.85 -9.73
C SER A 64 7.81 19.37 -9.56
N TRP A 65 8.80 19.02 -8.74
CA TRP A 65 9.17 17.63 -8.45
C TRP A 65 8.66 17.22 -7.09
N TRP A 66 8.21 15.98 -7.00
CA TRP A 66 7.47 15.44 -5.86
C TRP A 66 8.11 14.14 -5.41
N GLN A 67 8.31 14.01 -4.10
CA GLN A 67 8.74 12.75 -3.51
C GLN A 67 7.53 11.81 -3.43
N GLN A 68 7.61 10.63 -4.06
CA GLN A 68 6.48 9.71 -4.12
C GLN A 68 6.05 9.24 -2.74
N VAL A 69 6.99 8.78 -1.90
CA VAL A 69 6.63 8.21 -0.58
C VAL A 69 5.99 9.21 0.38
N THR A 70 6.33 10.51 0.29
CA THR A 70 5.78 11.54 1.19
C THR A 70 4.65 12.36 0.57
N GLY A 71 4.45 12.27 -0.74
CA GLY A 71 3.52 13.12 -1.49
C GLY A 71 3.89 14.62 -1.48
N GLU A 72 5.12 14.98 -1.09
CA GLU A 72 5.55 16.37 -0.93
C GLU A 72 6.32 16.88 -2.14
N ALA A 73 6.02 18.10 -2.59
CA ALA A 73 6.81 18.81 -3.57
C ALA A 73 8.16 19.24 -2.96
N ILE A 74 9.25 18.78 -3.54
CA ILE A 74 10.62 19.01 -3.05
C ILE A 74 11.41 20.01 -3.89
N VAL A 75 10.99 20.28 -5.14
CA VAL A 75 11.62 21.25 -6.05
C VAL A 75 10.54 21.94 -6.87
N GLY A 76 10.71 23.23 -7.16
CA GLY A 76 9.84 23.97 -8.05
C GLY A 76 8.91 24.93 -7.32
N THR A 77 7.86 25.37 -8.01
CA THR A 77 6.96 26.42 -7.50
C THR A 77 6.03 25.93 -6.40
N LEU A 78 5.77 24.63 -6.35
CA LEU A 78 4.89 24.01 -5.36
C LEU A 78 5.64 23.48 -4.13
N THR A 79 6.95 23.72 -3.99
CA THR A 79 7.76 23.19 -2.88
C THR A 79 7.10 23.38 -1.51
N GLY A 80 7.05 22.30 -0.73
CA GLY A 80 6.43 22.23 0.60
C GLY A 80 4.93 21.92 0.58
N LYS A 81 4.26 21.93 -0.58
CA LYS A 81 2.89 21.42 -0.72
C LYS A 81 2.88 19.91 -0.63
N LYS A 82 1.78 19.35 -0.11
CA LYS A 82 1.57 17.90 0.02
C LYS A 82 0.28 17.49 -0.68
N LEU A 83 0.33 16.34 -1.33
CA LEU A 83 -0.84 15.67 -1.87
C LEU A 83 -1.63 14.96 -0.76
N THR A 84 -2.93 14.84 -0.96
CA THR A 84 -3.81 14.07 -0.07
C THR A 84 -3.69 12.59 -0.42
N PHE A 85 -3.26 11.76 0.53
CA PHE A 85 -3.26 10.31 0.40
C PHE A 85 -4.69 9.77 0.39
N LEU A 86 -4.93 8.81 -0.51
CA LEU A 86 -6.13 7.99 -0.52
C LEU A 86 -5.77 6.58 -0.06
N ALA A 87 -6.67 5.95 0.71
CA ALA A 87 -6.46 4.58 1.12
C ALA A 87 -6.46 3.64 -0.10
N ALA A 88 -5.45 2.79 -0.18
CA ALA A 88 -5.27 1.82 -1.25
C ALA A 88 -4.62 0.56 -0.68
N GLN A 89 -4.84 -0.58 -1.33
CA GLN A 89 -4.32 -1.88 -0.91
C GLN A 89 -3.64 -2.57 -2.09
N ILE A 90 -2.60 -3.36 -1.82
CA ILE A 90 -2.07 -4.33 -2.77
C ILE A 90 -2.78 -5.66 -2.53
N VAL A 91 -3.77 -5.98 -3.37
CA VAL A 91 -4.54 -7.23 -3.30
C VAL A 91 -4.38 -8.06 -4.58
N SER A 92 -4.68 -9.35 -4.48
CA SER A 92 -4.78 -10.22 -5.65
C SER A 92 -5.96 -9.80 -6.53
N LEU A 93 -5.88 -10.11 -7.84
CA LEU A 93 -7.02 -9.89 -8.73
C LEU A 93 -8.22 -10.77 -8.35
N ALA A 94 -7.97 -11.93 -7.74
CA ALA A 94 -9.03 -12.82 -7.25
C ALA A 94 -9.80 -12.18 -6.08
N ASP A 95 -9.09 -11.61 -5.10
CA ASP A 95 -9.71 -10.92 -3.97
C ASP A 95 -10.46 -9.67 -4.43
N PHE A 96 -9.86 -8.90 -5.34
CA PHE A 96 -10.53 -7.74 -5.94
C PHE A 96 -11.82 -8.12 -6.67
N ALA A 97 -11.77 -9.13 -7.55
CA ALA A 97 -12.95 -9.57 -8.31
C ALA A 97 -14.04 -10.18 -7.41
N ALA A 98 -13.67 -10.81 -6.30
CA ALA A 98 -14.63 -11.33 -5.32
C ALA A 98 -15.33 -10.21 -4.54
N ALA A 99 -14.59 -9.18 -4.12
CA ALA A 99 -15.13 -8.04 -3.36
C ALA A 99 -15.89 -7.03 -4.24
N TYR A 100 -15.41 -6.83 -5.47
CA TYR A 100 -15.91 -5.84 -6.42
C TYR A 100 -16.17 -6.49 -7.79
N PRO A 101 -17.24 -7.29 -7.95
CA PRO A 101 -17.50 -8.04 -9.18
C PRO A 101 -17.75 -7.15 -10.41
N ASP A 102 -18.23 -5.92 -10.19
CA ASP A 102 -18.43 -4.90 -11.22
C ASP A 102 -17.29 -3.85 -11.25
N GLY A 103 -16.19 -4.11 -10.54
CA GLY A 103 -15.06 -3.20 -10.43
C GLY A 103 -14.25 -3.11 -11.73
N ASP A 104 -13.87 -1.90 -12.10
CA ASP A 104 -13.02 -1.66 -13.26
C ASP A 104 -11.57 -2.13 -13.01
N VAL A 105 -10.95 -2.68 -14.05
CA VAL A 105 -9.53 -3.06 -14.05
C VAL A 105 -8.80 -2.32 -15.16
N LEU A 106 -7.59 -1.86 -14.87
CA LEU A 106 -6.79 -1.15 -15.86
C LEU A 106 -6.50 -2.04 -17.07
N SER A 107 -6.81 -1.53 -18.26
CA SER A 107 -6.57 -2.23 -19.52
C SER A 107 -5.07 -2.41 -19.77
N ARG A 108 -4.70 -3.53 -20.41
CA ARG A 108 -3.35 -3.75 -20.96
C ARG A 108 -3.12 -3.01 -22.28
N ASP A 109 -4.15 -2.38 -22.85
CA ASP A 109 -4.01 -1.49 -24.01
C ASP A 109 -3.48 -0.12 -23.57
N THR A 110 -2.17 -0.07 -23.29
CA THR A 110 -1.48 1.11 -22.78
C THR A 110 -0.79 1.92 -23.88
N GLY A 111 -0.92 1.50 -25.15
CA GLY A 111 -0.13 2.00 -26.27
C GLY A 111 1.35 1.58 -26.26
N ASN A 112 1.76 0.63 -25.42
CA ASN A 112 3.14 0.12 -25.34
C ASN A 112 3.19 -1.39 -25.57
N GLU A 113 4.21 -1.86 -26.31
CA GLU A 113 4.49 -3.29 -26.45
C GLU A 113 5.38 -3.75 -25.28
N ARG A 114 4.75 -4.38 -24.28
CA ARG A 114 5.42 -4.87 -23.06
C ARG A 114 4.90 -6.26 -22.69
N ASP A 115 5.78 -7.05 -22.09
CA ASP A 115 5.44 -8.35 -21.51
C ASP A 115 4.85 -8.16 -20.09
N TYR A 116 3.60 -7.70 -20.04
CA TYR A 116 2.91 -7.48 -18.76
C TYR A 116 2.70 -8.79 -18.00
N GLY A 117 3.28 -8.85 -16.80
CA GLY A 117 3.35 -10.04 -15.97
C GLY A 117 4.80 -10.47 -15.71
N ARG A 118 5.74 -10.06 -16.57
CA ARG A 118 7.17 -10.27 -16.34
C ARG A 118 7.72 -9.25 -15.36
N ASN A 119 8.42 -9.74 -14.34
CA ASN A 119 9.14 -8.93 -13.35
C ASN A 119 10.54 -8.58 -13.90
N PRO A 120 10.88 -7.29 -14.06
CA PRO A 120 12.22 -6.86 -14.46
C PRO A 120 13.27 -6.95 -13.33
N TYR A 121 12.85 -7.21 -12.09
CA TYR A 121 13.69 -7.28 -10.88
C TYR A 121 13.52 -8.62 -10.13
N PRO A 122 13.79 -9.77 -10.75
CA PRO A 122 13.65 -11.07 -10.07
C PRO A 122 14.60 -11.18 -8.87
N GLY A 123 14.10 -11.71 -7.76
CA GLY A 123 14.82 -11.89 -6.50
C GLY A 123 14.99 -10.62 -5.68
N TYR A 124 14.51 -9.47 -6.18
CA TYR A 124 14.71 -8.20 -5.50
C TYR A 124 14.00 -8.13 -4.14
N ASP A 125 12.98 -8.96 -3.92
CA ASP A 125 12.25 -9.09 -2.65
C ASP A 125 13.01 -9.85 -1.53
N ASN A 126 14.31 -10.13 -1.69
CA ASN A 126 15.11 -10.76 -0.65
C ASN A 126 15.45 -9.78 0.49
N ALA A 127 14.79 -9.91 1.64
CA ALA A 127 14.87 -8.98 2.77
C ALA A 127 16.28 -8.56 3.20
N ASN A 128 17.26 -9.48 3.12
CA ASN A 128 18.63 -9.28 3.61
C ASN A 128 19.58 -8.68 2.57
N GLU A 129 19.19 -8.65 1.31
CA GLU A 129 20.04 -8.11 0.25
C GLU A 129 20.04 -6.59 0.27
N ARG A 130 21.21 -6.02 -0.03
CA ARG A 130 21.35 -4.57 -0.14
C ARG A 130 20.48 -4.05 -1.29
N PRO A 131 19.65 -3.02 -1.08
CA PRO A 131 18.96 -2.31 -2.15
C PRO A 131 19.99 -1.72 -3.13
N PHE A 132 19.81 -1.92 -4.43
CA PHE A 132 20.64 -1.25 -5.41
C PHE A 132 20.10 0.16 -5.69
N LEU A 133 20.95 1.05 -6.23
CA LEU A 133 20.66 2.49 -6.41
C LEU A 133 20.32 3.26 -5.12
N LEU A 134 20.60 2.67 -3.95
CA LEU A 134 20.52 3.35 -2.66
C LEU A 134 21.86 3.99 -2.30
N SER A 135 21.85 5.30 -2.11
CA SER A 135 22.96 6.06 -1.53
C SER A 135 22.64 6.45 -0.09
N GLY A 136 23.59 6.26 0.83
CA GLY A 136 23.45 6.65 2.23
C GLY A 136 23.49 5.47 3.20
N GLU A 137 23.16 5.75 4.46
CA GLU A 137 23.05 4.75 5.51
C GLU A 137 21.73 4.00 5.42
N ILE A 138 21.76 2.73 5.81
CA ILE A 138 20.57 1.89 5.93
C ILE A 138 20.22 1.82 7.40
N ASP A 139 18.96 2.10 7.73
CA ASP A 139 18.44 1.92 9.08
C ASP A 139 18.53 0.42 9.47
N GLY A 140 19.33 0.13 10.49
CA GLY A 140 19.64 -1.23 10.93
C GLY A 140 18.62 -1.85 11.90
N ARG A 141 17.47 -1.20 12.17
CA ARG A 141 16.47 -1.74 13.10
C ARG A 141 15.71 -2.94 12.54
N LEU A 142 15.58 -3.03 11.22
CA LEU A 142 15.06 -4.20 10.48
C LEU A 142 15.98 -4.53 9.29
N ALA A 143 15.78 -5.69 8.68
CA ALA A 143 16.42 -6.00 7.41
C ALA A 143 16.03 -4.95 6.36
N PRO A 144 16.93 -4.54 5.44
CA PRO A 144 16.67 -3.41 4.56
C PRO A 144 15.39 -3.59 3.74
N LYS A 145 15.17 -4.78 3.18
CA LYS A 145 13.98 -5.09 2.40
C LYS A 145 12.95 -5.89 3.19
N GLU A 146 12.98 -5.81 4.53
CA GLU A 146 11.86 -6.26 5.35
C GLU A 146 10.60 -5.53 4.88
N ARG A 147 9.55 -6.29 4.58
CA ARG A 147 8.26 -5.71 4.21
C ARG A 147 7.58 -5.20 5.47
N VAL A 148 7.15 -3.96 5.44
CA VAL A 148 6.42 -3.33 6.54
C VAL A 148 5.14 -2.71 6.01
N LEU A 149 4.06 -2.85 6.76
CA LEU A 149 2.90 -1.98 6.62
C LEU A 149 3.13 -0.74 7.50
N THR A 150 2.85 0.44 6.98
CA THR A 150 3.06 1.71 7.69
C THR A 150 1.75 2.46 7.84
N ILE A 151 1.57 3.10 9.00
CA ILE A 151 0.44 3.96 9.32
C ILE A 151 1.01 5.29 9.81
N ASP A 152 0.73 6.37 9.08
CA ASP A 152 1.03 7.74 9.49
C ASP A 152 -0.28 8.46 9.82
N ARG A 153 -0.60 8.53 11.12
CA ARG A 153 -1.90 9.02 11.58
C ARG A 153 -1.80 9.64 12.97
N GLY A 154 -2.48 10.76 13.18
CA GLY A 154 -2.60 11.38 14.49
C GLY A 154 -1.28 11.91 15.08
N GLY A 155 -0.30 12.18 14.23
CA GLY A 155 1.05 12.62 14.63
C GLY A 155 1.98 11.47 15.04
N SER A 156 1.58 10.22 14.81
CA SER A 156 2.39 9.03 15.07
C SER A 156 2.56 8.21 13.79
N THR A 157 3.77 7.72 13.61
CA THR A 157 4.15 6.82 12.52
C THR A 157 4.50 5.46 13.10
N ILE A 158 3.79 4.42 12.68
CA ILE A 158 4.00 3.03 13.11
C ILE A 158 4.31 2.19 11.88
N ALA A 159 5.31 1.32 11.98
CA ALA A 159 5.62 0.28 11.00
C ALA A 159 5.41 -1.09 11.63
N ILE A 160 4.70 -1.97 10.94
CA ILE A 160 4.41 -3.33 11.37
C ILE A 160 5.10 -4.30 10.41
N PRO A 161 6.08 -5.10 10.86
CA PRO A 161 6.68 -6.13 10.02
C PRO A 161 5.62 -7.09 9.48
N LEU A 162 5.66 -7.36 8.17
CA LEU A 162 4.66 -8.18 7.49
C LEU A 162 4.64 -9.61 8.04
N ALA A 163 5.80 -10.13 8.48
CA ALA A 163 5.87 -11.45 9.14
C ALA A 163 5.07 -11.50 10.45
N ALA A 164 5.01 -10.39 11.20
CA ALA A 164 4.20 -10.31 12.41
C ALA A 164 2.69 -10.24 12.08
N LEU A 165 2.33 -9.52 11.02
CA LEU A 165 0.98 -9.49 10.49
C LEU A 165 0.53 -10.86 9.97
N GLU A 166 1.38 -11.59 9.26
CA GLU A 166 1.09 -12.95 8.80
C GLU A 166 0.86 -13.91 9.97
N ALA A 167 1.66 -13.81 11.03
CA ALA A 167 1.51 -14.65 12.22
C ALA A 167 0.23 -14.36 13.00
N ALA A 168 -0.15 -13.08 13.14
CA ALA A 168 -1.32 -12.66 13.91
C ALA A 168 -2.63 -12.72 13.09
N GLY A 169 -2.56 -12.45 11.79
CA GLY A 169 -3.70 -12.30 10.87
C GLY A 169 -4.52 -11.02 11.07
N VAL A 170 -4.66 -10.56 12.31
CA VAL A 170 -5.35 -9.32 12.70
C VAL A 170 -4.55 -8.67 13.82
N ILE A 171 -4.29 -7.37 13.73
CA ILE A 171 -3.66 -6.58 14.78
C ILE A 171 -4.44 -5.29 14.99
N GLU A 172 -4.85 -5.01 16.23
CA GLU A 172 -5.40 -3.71 16.60
C GLU A 172 -4.27 -2.77 17.04
N ILE A 173 -4.28 -1.54 16.53
CA ILE A 173 -3.29 -0.52 16.81
C ILE A 173 -3.97 0.68 17.45
N ALA A 174 -3.46 1.08 18.61
CA ALA A 174 -3.88 2.33 19.24
C ALA A 174 -3.32 3.52 18.46
N THR A 175 -4.20 4.28 17.80
CA THR A 175 -3.87 5.52 17.10
C THR A 175 -4.81 6.65 17.53
N ALA A 176 -4.43 7.90 17.24
CA ALA A 176 -5.35 9.03 17.32
C ALA A 176 -5.97 9.31 15.92
N PRO A 177 -7.22 9.79 15.83
CA PRO A 177 -8.17 10.04 16.92
C PRO A 177 -8.80 8.77 17.51
N GLU A 178 -8.84 7.66 16.77
CA GLU A 178 -9.38 6.38 17.22
C GLU A 178 -8.46 5.21 16.84
N PRO A 179 -8.55 4.04 17.51
CA PRO A 179 -7.79 2.85 17.11
C PRO A 179 -8.15 2.41 15.69
N VAL A 180 -7.23 1.67 15.08
CA VAL A 180 -7.42 1.03 13.78
C VAL A 180 -7.17 -0.46 13.90
N VAL A 181 -7.77 -1.23 13.00
CA VAL A 181 -7.49 -2.66 12.87
C VAL A 181 -6.78 -2.92 11.54
N VAL A 182 -5.71 -3.72 11.62
CA VAL A 182 -4.94 -4.17 10.47
C VAL A 182 -5.28 -5.62 10.19
N PHE A 183 -5.74 -5.88 8.98
CA PHE A 183 -5.97 -7.22 8.45
C PHE A 183 -4.78 -7.63 7.60
N TRP A 184 -4.43 -8.91 7.68
CA TRP A 184 -3.58 -9.58 6.71
C TRP A 184 -4.28 -10.85 6.23
N ALA A 185 -4.19 -11.17 4.94
CA ALA A 185 -4.68 -12.42 4.38
C ALA A 185 -3.72 -12.98 3.31
N PRO A 186 -3.59 -14.30 3.17
CA PRO A 186 -2.77 -14.91 2.12
C PRO A 186 -3.41 -14.77 0.73
N GLY A 187 -2.65 -15.08 -0.31
CA GLY A 187 -3.16 -15.20 -1.69
C GLY A 187 -2.71 -14.10 -2.65
N THR A 188 -1.83 -13.20 -2.21
CA THR A 188 -1.29 -12.12 -3.05
C THR A 188 0.18 -12.34 -3.31
N ALA A 189 0.55 -12.56 -4.57
CA ALA A 189 1.93 -12.81 -4.97
C ALA A 189 2.80 -11.54 -4.87
N SER A 190 4.04 -11.71 -4.42
CA SER A 190 5.06 -10.66 -4.50
C SER A 190 5.45 -10.39 -5.95
N ALA A 191 5.26 -9.15 -6.39
CA ALA A 191 5.63 -8.72 -7.75
C ALA A 191 7.14 -8.68 -8.01
N LEU A 192 7.96 -8.82 -6.96
CA LEU A 192 9.41 -8.61 -6.98
C LEU A 192 10.21 -9.88 -6.64
N ASP A 193 9.54 -11.01 -6.48
CA ASP A 193 10.14 -12.28 -6.08
C ASP A 193 10.61 -13.11 -7.28
N ALA A 194 9.69 -13.66 -8.08
CA ALA A 194 10.03 -14.48 -9.25
C ALA A 194 10.10 -13.67 -10.55
N ALA A 195 10.60 -14.28 -11.64
CA ALA A 195 10.66 -13.65 -12.96
C ALA A 195 9.27 -13.44 -13.60
N SER A 196 8.30 -14.27 -13.24
CA SER A 196 6.88 -14.05 -13.52
C SER A 196 6.21 -13.61 -12.22
N ILE A 197 5.44 -12.53 -12.26
CA ILE A 197 4.75 -11.97 -11.08
C ILE A 197 3.82 -13.02 -10.46
N ASP A 198 3.09 -13.78 -11.28
CA ASP A 198 2.14 -14.80 -10.81
C ASP A 198 2.81 -16.01 -10.16
N ALA A 199 4.12 -16.17 -10.37
CA ALA A 199 4.93 -17.22 -9.75
C ALA A 199 5.68 -16.73 -8.50
N GLY A 200 5.50 -15.47 -8.10
CA GLY A 200 6.09 -14.94 -6.88
C GLY A 200 5.52 -15.63 -5.64
N ARG A 201 6.34 -15.74 -4.59
CA ARG A 201 5.90 -16.18 -3.27
C ARG A 201 4.69 -15.37 -2.80
N ASP A 202 3.86 -16.01 -1.98
CA ASP A 202 2.75 -15.34 -1.32
C ASP A 202 3.28 -14.32 -0.31
N ALA A 203 3.05 -13.04 -0.57
CA ALA A 203 3.31 -11.94 0.36
C ALA A 203 2.07 -11.62 1.21
N GLY A 204 0.91 -12.14 0.82
CA GLY A 204 -0.37 -11.74 1.36
C GLY A 204 -0.74 -10.30 1.01
N ALA A 205 -1.98 -9.96 1.34
CA ALA A 205 -2.53 -8.62 1.25
C ALA A 205 -2.75 -8.06 2.65
N THR A 206 -2.71 -6.75 2.76
CA THR A 206 -2.96 -6.01 3.99
C THR A 206 -4.11 -5.03 3.79
N GLY A 207 -4.78 -4.67 4.89
CA GLY A 207 -5.79 -3.61 4.92
C GLY A 207 -5.86 -2.97 6.29
N VAL A 208 -6.10 -1.67 6.35
CA VAL A 208 -6.22 -0.91 7.60
C VAL A 208 -7.55 -0.22 7.64
N PHE A 209 -8.29 -0.40 8.72
CA PHE A 209 -9.66 0.08 8.83
C PHE A 209 -9.97 0.68 10.19
N VAL A 210 -10.92 1.60 10.23
CA VAL A 210 -11.61 1.95 11.48
C VAL A 210 -12.50 0.75 11.88
N PRO A 211 -12.38 0.20 13.10
CA PRO A 211 -13.08 -1.03 13.49
C PRO A 211 -14.51 -0.74 13.92
N ILE A 212 -15.27 -0.02 13.08
CA ILE A 212 -16.66 0.37 13.33
C ILE A 212 -17.50 -0.03 12.11
N ALA A 213 -18.59 -0.75 12.35
CA ALA A 213 -19.62 -1.01 11.35
C ALA A 213 -20.99 -0.80 11.99
N ASP A 214 -21.93 -0.18 11.25
CA ASP A 214 -23.28 0.15 11.74
C ASP A 214 -23.30 0.89 13.10
N GLY A 215 -22.28 1.74 13.34
CA GLY A 215 -22.14 2.50 14.58
C GLY A 215 -21.66 1.69 15.80
N GLN A 216 -21.37 0.40 15.62
CA GLN A 216 -20.82 -0.47 16.66
C GLN A 216 -19.33 -0.70 16.43
N ARG A 217 -18.54 -0.57 17.52
CA ARG A 217 -17.14 -1.00 17.50
C ARG A 217 -17.07 -2.52 17.48
N LEU A 218 -16.22 -3.05 16.60
CA LEU A 218 -16.02 -4.47 16.39
C LEU A 218 -14.63 -4.91 16.88
N THR A 219 -14.54 -6.15 17.33
CA THR A 219 -13.30 -6.81 17.74
C THR A 219 -13.03 -7.97 16.80
N PHE A 220 -11.92 -7.91 16.07
CA PHE A 220 -11.61 -8.88 15.02
C PHE A 220 -10.59 -9.93 15.46
N ALA A 221 -10.73 -11.14 14.93
CA ALA A 221 -9.74 -12.21 15.08
C ALA A 221 -9.67 -13.04 13.81
N ARG A 222 -8.50 -13.66 13.55
CA ARG A 222 -8.37 -14.71 12.53
C ARG A 222 -8.65 -16.07 13.16
N THR A 223 -9.60 -16.82 12.60
CA THR A 223 -9.98 -18.15 13.07
C THR A 223 -9.61 -19.22 12.03
N GLY A 224 -8.89 -20.27 12.43
CA GLY A 224 -8.48 -21.36 11.53
C GLY A 224 -7.05 -21.29 10.97
N GLY A 225 -6.15 -20.54 11.62
CA GLY A 225 -4.74 -20.44 11.23
C GLY A 225 -4.51 -19.51 10.03
N ARG A 226 -3.41 -19.72 9.29
CA ARG A 226 -2.96 -18.83 8.20
C ARG A 226 -4.03 -18.59 7.15
N ASP A 227 -4.78 -19.62 6.74
CA ASP A 227 -5.84 -19.52 5.71
C ASP A 227 -7.24 -19.32 6.33
N GLY A 228 -7.27 -18.98 7.62
CA GLY A 228 -8.48 -18.77 8.39
C GLY A 228 -9.31 -17.56 7.95
N ALA A 229 -10.57 -17.54 8.38
CA ALA A 229 -11.45 -16.40 8.18
C ALA A 229 -11.17 -15.30 9.21
N ILE A 230 -11.22 -14.04 8.77
CA ILE A 230 -11.29 -12.90 9.69
C ILE A 230 -12.73 -12.76 10.13
N THR A 231 -12.99 -12.79 11.43
CA THR A 231 -14.35 -12.67 11.99
C THR A 231 -14.40 -11.61 13.09
N ASP A 232 -15.55 -10.97 13.26
CA ASP A 232 -15.81 -10.12 14.41
C ASP A 232 -16.50 -10.90 15.55
N ALA A 233 -16.20 -10.54 16.79
CA ALA A 233 -16.73 -11.23 17.98
C ALA A 233 -18.19 -10.87 18.28
N GLU A 234 -18.62 -9.68 17.87
CA GLU A 234 -19.91 -9.09 18.23
C GLU A 234 -21.07 -9.71 17.45
N THR A 235 -20.84 -10.03 16.18
CA THR A 235 -21.86 -10.56 15.27
C THR A 235 -21.49 -11.91 14.67
N GLY A 236 -20.21 -12.29 14.73
CA GLY A 236 -19.70 -13.50 14.08
C GLY A 236 -19.65 -13.39 12.56
N SER A 237 -19.74 -12.18 11.99
CA SER A 237 -19.65 -11.96 10.55
C SER A 237 -18.22 -12.24 10.07
N THR A 238 -18.10 -12.70 8.82
CA THR A 238 -16.80 -12.93 8.19
C THR A 238 -16.44 -11.78 7.28
N TRP A 239 -15.16 -11.42 7.24
CA TRP A 239 -14.65 -10.25 6.56
C TRP A 239 -13.54 -10.61 5.58
N ALA A 240 -13.59 -10.01 4.39
CA ALA A 240 -12.49 -10.05 3.44
C ALA A 240 -11.37 -9.09 3.88
N VAL A 241 -10.16 -9.28 3.35
CA VAL A 241 -9.02 -8.39 3.59
C VAL A 241 -9.27 -6.95 3.09
N THR A 242 -10.24 -6.77 2.19
CA THR A 242 -10.73 -5.48 1.69
C THR A 242 -11.63 -4.74 2.68
N GLY A 243 -11.91 -5.33 3.86
CA GLY A 243 -12.78 -4.73 4.87
C GLY A 243 -14.27 -4.87 4.57
N GLN A 244 -14.65 -5.67 3.57
CA GLN A 244 -16.04 -6.00 3.28
C GLN A 244 -16.47 -7.25 4.06
N ALA A 245 -17.63 -7.18 4.72
CA ALA A 245 -18.25 -8.35 5.32
C ALA A 245 -18.86 -9.25 4.24
N THR A 246 -18.42 -10.50 4.18
CA THR A 246 -18.81 -11.49 3.16
C THR A 246 -19.94 -12.41 3.60
N SER A 247 -20.16 -12.56 4.91
CA SER A 247 -21.25 -13.36 5.47
C SER A 247 -21.57 -12.93 6.90
N GLY A 248 -22.69 -13.41 7.45
CA GLY A 248 -23.18 -13.02 8.78
C GLY A 248 -24.18 -11.88 8.71
N SER A 249 -24.52 -11.29 9.85
CA SER A 249 -25.52 -10.22 9.92
C SER A 249 -25.05 -8.90 9.31
N LEU A 250 -23.72 -8.70 9.19
CA LEU A 250 -23.13 -7.52 8.57
C LEU A 250 -22.80 -7.73 7.09
N ALA A 251 -23.21 -8.83 6.47
CA ALA A 251 -22.89 -9.12 5.07
C ALA A 251 -23.26 -7.95 4.14
N GLY A 252 -22.29 -7.51 3.34
CA GLY A 252 -22.41 -6.35 2.45
C GLY A 252 -21.93 -5.02 3.06
N SER A 253 -21.72 -4.95 4.39
CA SER A 253 -21.12 -3.78 5.04
C SER A 253 -19.64 -3.64 4.69
N GLN A 254 -19.14 -2.41 4.70
CA GLN A 254 -17.76 -2.04 4.40
C GLN A 254 -17.20 -1.24 5.57
N LEU A 255 -16.03 -1.63 6.07
CA LEU A 255 -15.29 -0.81 7.04
C LEU A 255 -14.66 0.39 6.34
N ASP A 256 -14.59 1.51 7.05
CA ASP A 256 -13.92 2.73 6.57
C ASP A 256 -12.41 2.50 6.47
N PRO A 257 -11.81 2.57 5.26
CA PRO A 257 -10.39 2.33 5.07
C PRO A 257 -9.56 3.52 5.55
N VAL A 258 -8.37 3.22 6.09
CA VAL A 258 -7.38 4.20 6.54
C VAL A 258 -6.20 4.17 5.59
N ALA A 259 -5.70 5.35 5.22
CA ALA A 259 -4.49 5.46 4.40
C ALA A 259 -3.30 4.81 5.12
N HIS A 260 -2.62 3.94 4.40
CA HIS A 260 -1.44 3.18 4.84
C HIS A 260 -0.58 2.89 3.60
N GLY A 261 0.62 2.36 3.82
CA GLY A 261 1.45 1.88 2.72
C GLY A 261 2.14 0.57 3.06
N ASP A 262 2.39 -0.24 2.04
CA ASP A 262 3.31 -1.37 2.13
C ASP A 262 4.66 -0.92 1.56
N HIS A 263 5.73 -1.09 2.32
CA HIS A 263 7.06 -0.62 1.93
C HIS A 263 8.13 -1.67 2.22
N PHE A 264 9.26 -1.54 1.55
CA PHE A 264 10.52 -2.02 2.11
C PHE A 264 11.00 -1.06 3.20
N TRP A 265 11.49 -1.62 4.31
CA TRP A 265 11.92 -0.85 5.48
C TRP A 265 12.92 0.26 5.14
N PHE A 266 13.95 -0.04 4.34
CA PHE A 266 14.98 0.93 3.98
C PHE A 266 14.39 2.18 3.31
N ALA A 267 13.34 1.99 2.50
CA ALA A 267 12.72 3.06 1.75
C ALA A 267 11.89 3.93 2.68
N TRP A 268 11.10 3.33 3.58
CA TRP A 268 10.30 4.08 4.55
C TRP A 268 11.17 4.82 5.59
N ALA A 269 12.10 4.11 6.21
CA ALA A 269 12.93 4.63 7.31
C ALA A 269 13.83 5.79 6.87
N ALA A 270 14.19 5.88 5.58
CA ALA A 270 14.94 7.00 5.03
C ALA A 270 14.18 8.35 5.12
N PHE A 271 12.84 8.31 5.15
CA PHE A 271 11.99 9.50 5.25
C PHE A 271 11.34 9.65 6.62
N GLN A 272 11.12 8.54 7.33
CA GLN A 272 10.48 8.51 8.65
C GLN A 272 11.36 7.76 9.66
N PRO A 273 12.57 8.27 9.98
CA PRO A 273 13.54 7.57 10.82
C PRO A 273 13.07 7.41 12.28
N GLU A 274 12.13 8.22 12.74
CA GLU A 274 11.58 8.11 14.11
C GLU A 274 10.37 7.16 14.19
N THR A 275 10.05 6.43 13.10
CA THR A 275 8.94 5.47 13.08
C THR A 275 9.08 4.43 14.18
N GLU A 276 8.01 4.24 14.94
CA GLU A 276 7.89 3.16 15.91
C GLU A 276 7.71 1.84 15.16
N ILE A 277 8.53 0.84 15.49
CA ILE A 277 8.35 -0.51 14.96
C ILE A 277 7.47 -1.26 15.95
N TRP A 278 6.30 -1.68 15.48
CA TRP A 278 5.39 -2.48 16.27
C TRP A 278 6.03 -3.80 16.66
N SER A 279 5.87 -4.17 17.92
CA SER A 279 6.22 -5.48 18.45
C SER A 279 5.04 -6.03 19.24
N ALA A 280 4.86 -7.35 19.19
CA ALA A 280 3.84 -8.00 20.01
C ALA A 280 4.07 -7.67 21.50
N PRO A 281 3.00 -7.35 22.26
CA PRO A 281 3.09 -7.12 23.70
C PRO A 281 3.45 -8.39 24.50
#